data_AF-A0A6G1L3I4-F1
#
_entry.id   AF-A0A6G1L3I4-F1
#
_cell.length_a   1.000
_cell.length_b   1.000
_cell.length_c   1.000
_cell.angle_alpha   90.00
_cell.angle_beta   90.00
_cell.angle_gamma   90.00
#
_symmetry.space_group_name_H-M   'P 1'
#
loop_
_entity.id
_entity.type
_entity.pdbx_description
1 polymer ?
#
loop_
_entity_poly.entity_id
_entity_poly.type
_entity_poly.pdbx_seq_one_letter_code
_entity_poly.pdbx_strand_id
1 'polypeptide(L)'
;MPAPAPARAIPLLICSIGNPGPTYAHTLHSAGHTVVSHLAAHLGSPPFTRDRALGNGLVSRPAPAGSSADWTLWQSTSYMNESGKGVKAAYGAWSRGRPAGEQGRLVVIYDELEQPLGQVTVRTASGLSARGHNGLKSIMAAMPQAPFARIGIGIGRPESRESNAVARYVLGKMRPAERERIGGSVAEVVQRLRQLERG
;
A
#
# COMPACT_ATOMS: atom_id res chain seq x y z
N MET A 1 -40.01 12.10 7.12
CA MET A 1 -38.80 12.14 6.27
C MET A 1 -37.97 10.92 6.59
N PRO A 2 -37.74 9.97 5.68
CA PRO A 2 -36.78 8.89 5.94
C PRO A 2 -35.38 9.51 6.12
N ALA A 3 -34.60 8.97 7.07
CA ALA A 3 -33.22 9.38 7.26
C ALA A 3 -32.43 9.19 5.96
N PRO A 4 -31.47 10.08 5.61
CA PRO A 4 -30.62 9.87 4.45
C PRO A 4 -29.92 8.51 4.59
N ALA A 5 -29.99 7.68 3.54
CA ALA A 5 -29.24 6.44 3.49
C ALA A 5 -27.76 6.75 3.78
N PRO A 6 -27.06 5.95 4.61
CA PRO A 6 -25.66 6.21 4.92
C PRO A 6 -24.87 6.28 3.61
N ALA A 7 -24.08 7.34 3.44
CA ALA A 7 -23.24 7.50 2.27
C ALA A 7 -22.39 6.22 2.10
N ARG A 8 -22.52 5.59 0.93
CA ARG A 8 -21.81 4.34 0.61
C ARG A 8 -20.30 4.60 0.70
N ALA A 9 -19.58 3.75 1.45
CA ALA A 9 -18.14 3.89 1.62
C ALA A 9 -17.42 3.88 0.26
N ILE A 10 -16.47 4.79 0.10
CA ILE A 10 -15.66 4.91 -1.12
C ILE A 10 -14.79 3.65 -1.24
N PRO A 11 -14.88 2.93 -2.36
CA PRO A 11 -14.06 1.76 -2.60
C PRO A 11 -12.57 2.09 -2.65
N LEU A 12 -11.74 1.20 -2.09
CA LEU A 12 -10.29 1.41 -2.02
C LEU A 12 -9.54 0.33 -2.80
N LEU A 13 -8.60 0.75 -3.66
CA LEU A 13 -7.54 -0.12 -4.15
C LEU A 13 -6.29 0.14 -3.30
N ILE A 14 -5.90 -0.82 -2.47
CA ILE A 14 -4.77 -0.73 -1.56
C ILE A 14 -3.59 -1.48 -2.16
N CYS A 15 -2.70 -0.74 -2.80
CA CYS A 15 -1.48 -1.24 -3.41
C CYS A 15 -0.33 -1.17 -2.41
N SER A 16 0.48 -2.22 -2.35
CA SER A 16 1.77 -2.20 -1.65
C SER A 16 2.92 -2.40 -2.62
N ILE A 17 3.99 -1.66 -2.36
CA ILE A 17 5.24 -1.73 -3.12
C ILE A 17 6.36 -2.33 -2.27
N GLY A 18 7.23 -3.06 -2.94
CA GLY A 18 8.29 -3.89 -2.35
C GLY A 18 8.96 -4.70 -3.45
N ASN A 19 10.18 -5.18 -3.21
CA ASN A 19 10.88 -6.00 -4.20
C ASN A 19 10.34 -7.45 -4.18
N PRO A 20 10.24 -8.12 -5.34
CA PRO A 20 9.66 -9.46 -5.43
C PRO A 20 10.66 -10.55 -5.07
N GLY A 21 10.14 -11.69 -4.59
CA GLY A 21 10.92 -12.92 -4.40
C GLY A 21 11.52 -13.09 -3.00
N PRO A 22 12.02 -14.30 -2.68
CA PRO A 22 12.43 -14.68 -1.33
C PRO A 22 13.62 -13.87 -0.80
N THR A 23 14.51 -13.44 -1.70
CA THR A 23 15.66 -12.59 -1.37
C THR A 23 15.25 -11.28 -0.71
N TYR A 24 14.12 -10.70 -1.12
CA TYR A 24 13.63 -9.42 -0.59
C TYR A 24 12.43 -9.55 0.35
N ALA A 25 11.94 -10.78 0.57
CA ALA A 25 10.92 -11.05 1.57
C ALA A 25 11.41 -10.58 2.95
N HIS A 26 10.56 -9.86 3.67
CA HIS A 26 10.87 -9.33 5.01
C HIS A 26 12.08 -8.39 5.07
N THR A 27 12.45 -7.71 3.98
CA THR A 27 13.34 -6.54 4.08
C THR A 27 12.56 -5.31 4.54
N LEU A 28 13.25 -4.29 5.08
CA LEU A 28 12.61 -3.02 5.44
C LEU A 28 11.93 -2.36 4.22
N HIS A 29 12.52 -2.51 3.03
CA HIS A 29 11.94 -2.03 1.77
C HIS A 29 10.68 -2.80 1.30
N SER A 30 10.35 -3.89 1.99
CA SER A 30 9.14 -4.68 1.78
C SER A 30 8.18 -4.56 2.99
N ALA A 31 8.35 -3.52 3.82
CA ALA A 31 7.45 -3.24 4.94
C ALA A 31 6.01 -3.04 4.48
N GLY A 32 5.80 -2.37 3.33
CA GLY A 32 4.48 -2.22 2.72
C GLY A 32 3.82 -3.56 2.41
N HIS A 33 4.55 -4.51 1.80
CA HIS A 33 4.05 -5.87 1.57
C HIS A 33 3.72 -6.57 2.88
N THR A 34 4.61 -6.47 3.87
CA THR A 34 4.45 -7.10 5.19
C THR A 34 3.16 -6.61 5.87
N VAL A 35 2.94 -5.30 5.92
CA VAL A 35 1.71 -4.71 6.48
C VAL A 35 0.47 -5.16 5.72
N VAL A 36 0.49 -5.18 4.39
CA VAL A 36 -0.65 -5.62 3.59
C VAL A 36 -0.97 -7.11 3.79
N SER A 37 0.05 -7.96 3.99
CA SER A 37 -0.15 -9.36 4.34
C SER A 37 -0.80 -9.53 5.71
N HIS A 38 -0.36 -8.78 6.72
CA HIS A 38 -1.01 -8.79 8.03
C HIS A 38 -2.41 -8.17 7.99
N LEU A 39 -2.64 -7.15 7.16
CA LEU A 39 -3.95 -6.55 6.94
C LEU A 39 -4.91 -7.58 6.33
N ALA A 40 -4.48 -8.35 5.33
CA ALA A 40 -5.29 -9.43 4.76
C ALA A 40 -5.69 -10.46 5.83
N ALA A 41 -4.74 -10.89 6.66
CA ALA A 41 -5.02 -11.81 7.77
C ALA A 41 -6.00 -11.20 8.80
N HIS A 42 -5.80 -9.93 9.18
CA HIS A 42 -6.68 -9.21 10.10
C HIS A 42 -8.12 -9.09 9.57
N LEU A 43 -8.29 -8.96 8.26
CA LEU A 43 -9.59 -8.88 7.61
C LEU A 43 -10.22 -10.26 7.31
N GLY A 44 -9.54 -11.36 7.63
CA GLY A 44 -10.00 -12.70 7.25
C GLY A 44 -10.01 -12.91 5.72
N SER A 45 -9.20 -12.15 4.98
CA SER A 45 -9.13 -12.24 3.52
C SER A 45 -8.42 -13.53 3.08
N PRO A 46 -8.78 -14.08 1.91
CA PRO A 46 -8.09 -15.24 1.35
C PRO A 46 -6.61 -14.92 1.06
N PRO A 47 -5.75 -15.95 0.91
CA PRO A 47 -4.38 -15.78 0.49
C PRO A 47 -4.26 -14.99 -0.83
N PHE A 48 -3.16 -14.27 -0.96
CA PHE A 48 -2.85 -13.51 -2.16
C PHE A 48 -2.65 -14.45 -3.36
N THR A 49 -3.40 -14.23 -4.45
CA THR A 49 -3.28 -14.99 -5.69
C THR A 49 -2.90 -14.08 -6.86
N ARG A 50 -2.14 -14.60 -7.83
CA ARG A 50 -1.71 -13.81 -8.98
C ARG A 50 -2.90 -13.49 -9.88
N ASP A 51 -3.13 -12.21 -10.15
CA ASP A 51 -4.16 -11.74 -11.07
C ASP A 51 -3.52 -11.01 -12.26
N ARG A 52 -3.54 -11.65 -13.43
CA ARG A 52 -2.95 -11.10 -14.66
C ARG A 52 -3.69 -9.86 -15.15
N ALA A 53 -5.01 -9.80 -14.94
CA ALA A 53 -5.84 -8.68 -15.38
C ALA A 53 -5.61 -7.44 -14.51
N LEU A 54 -5.32 -7.64 -13.22
CA LEU A 54 -5.01 -6.58 -12.26
C LEU A 54 -3.51 -6.25 -12.25
N GLY A 55 -2.93 -6.00 -13.43
CA GLY A 55 -1.54 -5.55 -13.57
C GLY A 55 -0.50 -6.60 -13.17
N ASN A 56 -0.84 -7.89 -13.25
CA ASN A 56 0.02 -9.03 -12.88
C ASN A 56 0.46 -9.05 -11.40
N GLY A 57 -0.21 -8.30 -10.53
CA GLY A 57 0.09 -8.31 -9.10
C GLY A 57 -0.52 -9.51 -8.37
N LEU A 58 -0.18 -9.61 -7.08
CA LEU A 58 -0.86 -10.53 -6.18
C LEU A 58 -2.04 -9.81 -5.54
N VAL A 59 -3.22 -10.44 -5.56
CA VAL A 59 -4.47 -9.84 -5.14
C VAL A 59 -5.12 -10.67 -4.04
N SER A 60 -5.67 -9.97 -3.05
CA SER A 60 -6.55 -10.53 -2.04
C SER A 60 -7.74 -9.59 -1.85
N ARG A 61 -8.95 -10.15 -1.80
CA ARG A 61 -10.20 -9.39 -1.60
C ARG A 61 -10.85 -9.92 -0.32
N PRO A 62 -11.09 -9.09 0.70
CA PRO A 62 -11.84 -9.50 1.88
C PRO A 62 -13.19 -10.08 1.48
N ALA A 63 -13.65 -11.10 2.20
CA ALA A 63 -14.93 -11.73 1.91
C ALA A 63 -16.08 -10.71 2.10
N PRO A 64 -17.15 -10.76 1.28
CA PRO A 64 -18.33 -9.91 1.45
C PRO A 64 -19.04 -10.11 2.79
N ALA A 65 -18.83 -11.26 3.45
CA ALA A 65 -19.47 -11.59 4.72
C ALA A 65 -18.81 -10.83 5.88
N GLY A 66 -19.34 -9.65 6.21
CA GLY A 66 -19.01 -8.91 7.43
C GLY A 66 -18.15 -7.65 7.25
N SER A 67 -17.60 -7.41 6.05
CA SER A 67 -16.92 -6.14 5.74
C SER A 67 -17.87 -5.17 5.05
N SER A 68 -18.22 -4.07 5.71
CA SER A 68 -18.86 -2.91 5.08
C SER A 68 -17.96 -2.16 4.08
N ALA A 69 -16.69 -2.56 3.98
CA ALA A 69 -15.66 -1.94 3.16
C ALA A 69 -15.43 -2.70 1.84
N ASP A 70 -15.51 -1.99 0.71
CA ASP A 70 -15.10 -2.47 -0.62
C ASP A 70 -13.60 -2.21 -0.82
N TRP A 71 -12.76 -3.10 -0.26
CA TRP A 71 -11.31 -3.00 -0.31
C TRP A 71 -10.73 -4.09 -1.22
N THR A 72 -9.83 -3.70 -2.12
CA THR A 72 -9.03 -4.63 -2.92
C THR A 72 -7.57 -4.49 -2.49
N LEU A 73 -6.97 -5.55 -1.95
CA LEU A 73 -5.56 -5.56 -1.57
C LEU A 73 -4.73 -6.05 -2.76
N TRP A 74 -3.65 -5.34 -3.05
CA TRP A 74 -2.76 -5.63 -4.18
C TRP A 74 -1.29 -5.50 -3.76
N GLN A 75 -0.46 -6.47 -4.14
CA GLN A 75 0.99 -6.43 -3.93
C GLN A 75 1.73 -6.42 -5.27
N SER A 76 2.69 -5.51 -5.40
CA SER A 76 3.59 -5.46 -6.54
C SER A 76 4.42 -6.74 -6.65
N THR A 77 4.51 -7.28 -7.87
CA THR A 77 5.42 -8.39 -8.19
C THR A 77 6.62 -7.94 -9.01
N SER A 78 6.84 -6.62 -9.11
CA SER A 78 7.93 -6.00 -9.89
C SER A 78 8.94 -5.37 -8.95
N TYR A 79 10.17 -5.18 -9.44
CA TYR A 79 11.18 -4.44 -8.68
C TYR A 79 10.68 -3.05 -8.27
N MET A 80 11.21 -2.54 -7.18
CA MET A 80 10.73 -1.30 -6.56
C MET A 80 10.72 -0.14 -7.56
N ASN A 81 11.82 0.05 -8.30
CA ASN A 81 11.95 1.09 -9.32
C ASN A 81 11.01 0.93 -10.53
N GLU A 82 10.34 -0.22 -10.69
CA GLU A 82 9.43 -0.52 -11.78
C GLU A 82 7.96 -0.63 -11.33
N SER A 83 7.69 -0.44 -10.04
CA SER A 83 6.38 -0.62 -9.43
C SER A 83 5.29 0.26 -10.05
N GLY A 84 5.64 1.41 -10.65
CA GLY A 84 4.69 2.33 -11.26
C GLY A 84 3.88 1.74 -12.41
N LYS A 85 4.50 0.89 -13.25
CA LYS A 85 3.80 0.23 -14.37
C LYS A 85 2.71 -0.72 -13.86
N GLY A 86 3.03 -1.52 -12.85
CA GLY A 86 2.11 -2.46 -12.20
C GLY A 86 0.94 -1.74 -11.52
N VAL A 87 1.24 -0.71 -10.72
CA VAL A 87 0.22 0.08 -10.02
C VAL A 87 -0.72 0.79 -11.00
N LYS A 88 -0.19 1.37 -12.09
CA LYS A 88 -1.00 1.99 -13.14
C LYS A 88 -1.95 1.00 -13.80
N ALA A 89 -1.44 -0.15 -14.20
CA ALA A 89 -2.24 -1.19 -14.84
C ALA A 89 -3.32 -1.72 -13.86
N ALA A 90 -2.95 -1.96 -12.61
CA ALA A 90 -3.87 -2.41 -11.57
C ALA A 90 -4.99 -1.39 -11.33
N TYR A 91 -4.65 -0.11 -11.14
CA TYR A 91 -5.64 0.95 -10.91
C TYR A 91 -6.57 1.15 -12.11
N GLY A 92 -6.03 1.15 -13.34
CA GLY A 92 -6.82 1.28 -14.56
C GLY A 92 -7.75 0.09 -14.82
N ALA A 93 -7.32 -1.14 -14.52
CA ALA A 93 -8.17 -2.33 -14.61
C ALA A 93 -9.26 -2.33 -13.53
N TRP A 94 -8.86 -2.06 -12.29
CA TRP A 94 -9.78 -1.99 -11.15
C TRP A 94 -10.86 -0.92 -11.33
N SER A 95 -10.47 0.29 -11.75
CA SER A 95 -11.41 1.40 -11.97
C SER A 95 -12.39 1.12 -13.12
N ARG A 96 -11.97 0.43 -14.18
CA ARG A 96 -12.86 0.06 -15.30
C ARG A 96 -13.86 -1.03 -14.94
N GLY A 97 -13.52 -1.89 -13.98
CA GLY A 97 -14.43 -2.92 -13.48
C GLY A 97 -15.55 -2.37 -12.58
N ARG A 98 -15.54 -1.07 -12.27
CA ARG A 98 -16.53 -0.43 -11.40
C ARG A 98 -17.74 0.08 -12.18
N PRO A 99 -18.94 0.13 -11.56
CA PRO A 99 -20.10 0.81 -12.12
C PRO A 99 -19.79 2.25 -12.57
N ALA A 100 -20.41 2.66 -13.68
CA ALA A 100 -20.28 4.02 -14.19
C ALA A 100 -20.68 5.04 -13.11
N GLY A 101 -19.80 6.01 -12.86
CA GLY A 101 -20.01 7.05 -11.85
C GLY A 101 -19.54 6.69 -10.43
N GLU A 102 -19.16 5.45 -10.14
CA GLU A 102 -18.57 5.09 -8.85
C GLU A 102 -17.05 5.36 -8.85
N GLN A 103 -16.65 6.44 -8.19
CA GLN A 103 -15.23 6.77 -8.04
C GLN A 103 -14.62 5.95 -6.90
N GLY A 104 -13.47 5.34 -7.17
CA GLY A 104 -12.65 4.66 -6.17
C GLY A 104 -11.38 5.44 -5.86
N ARG A 105 -10.74 5.12 -4.74
CA ARG A 105 -9.51 5.78 -4.29
C ARG A 105 -8.33 4.80 -4.30
N LEU A 106 -7.25 5.20 -4.96
CA LEU A 106 -5.97 4.48 -4.91
C LEU A 106 -5.22 4.85 -3.62
N VAL A 107 -4.76 3.83 -2.90
CA VAL A 107 -3.91 3.96 -1.71
C VAL A 107 -2.63 3.17 -1.95
N VAL A 108 -1.47 3.79 -1.73
CA VAL A 108 -0.16 3.15 -1.86
C VAL A 108 0.48 3.05 -0.48
N ILE A 109 0.76 1.82 -0.03
CA ILE A 109 1.46 1.51 1.21
C ILE A 109 2.94 1.23 0.89
N TYR A 110 3.84 1.94 1.57
CA TYR A 110 5.28 1.94 1.31
C TYR A 110 6.10 2.09 2.59
N ASP A 111 7.41 1.84 2.54
CA ASP A 111 8.32 2.10 3.65
C ASP A 111 8.71 3.58 3.75
N GLU A 112 8.59 4.16 4.94
CA GLU A 112 8.89 5.56 5.22
C GLU A 112 10.14 5.67 6.11
N LEU A 113 11.22 6.15 5.49
CA LEU A 113 12.53 6.27 6.13
C LEU A 113 12.55 7.32 7.26
N GLU A 114 11.81 8.41 7.10
CA GLU A 114 11.88 9.54 8.05
C GLU A 114 10.96 9.37 9.26
N GLN A 115 10.35 8.20 9.44
CA GLN A 115 9.43 7.94 10.54
C GLN A 115 9.94 6.77 11.39
N PRO A 116 9.84 6.89 12.73
CA PRO A 116 10.07 5.80 13.66
C PRO A 116 9.42 4.48 13.25
N LEU A 117 10.10 3.38 13.59
CA LEU A 117 9.66 2.02 13.28
C LEU A 117 8.21 1.76 13.72
N GLY A 118 7.37 1.36 12.76
CA GLY A 118 5.94 1.05 12.97
C GLY A 118 5.02 2.25 13.05
N GLN A 119 5.53 3.48 12.94
CA GLN A 119 4.69 4.67 12.88
C GLN A 119 3.99 4.76 11.53
N VAL A 120 2.67 4.98 11.54
CA VAL A 120 1.88 5.12 10.31
C VAL A 120 1.72 6.59 9.99
N THR A 121 1.99 6.96 8.74
CA THR A 121 1.71 8.31 8.22
C THR A 121 0.76 8.23 7.05
N VAL A 122 -0.10 9.23 6.90
CA VAL A 122 -1.03 9.35 5.78
C VAL A 122 -0.79 10.67 5.07
N ARG A 123 -0.68 10.63 3.74
CA ARG A 123 -0.56 11.82 2.91
C ARG A 123 -1.51 11.72 1.73
N THR A 124 -2.40 12.69 1.59
CA THR A 124 -3.43 12.74 0.54
C THR A 124 -3.29 13.95 -0.40
N ALA A 125 -2.37 14.88 -0.10
CA ALA A 125 -2.15 16.07 -0.91
C ALA A 125 -1.65 15.72 -2.32
N SER A 126 -2.04 16.53 -3.30
CA SER A 126 -1.45 16.50 -4.64
C SER A 126 -0.02 17.07 -4.61
N GLY A 127 0.79 16.74 -5.62
CA GLY A 127 2.15 17.29 -5.76
C GLY A 127 3.18 16.80 -4.72
N LEU A 128 2.88 15.77 -3.93
CA LEU A 128 3.80 15.22 -2.93
C LEU A 128 5.07 14.66 -3.58
N SER A 129 6.24 15.08 -3.10
CA SER A 129 7.55 14.52 -3.48
C SER A 129 7.66 13.03 -3.13
N ALA A 130 8.46 12.28 -3.91
CA ALA A 130 8.79 10.89 -3.61
C ALA A 130 9.79 10.72 -2.45
N ARG A 131 10.36 11.82 -1.91
CA ARG A 131 11.33 11.82 -0.80
C ARG A 131 12.49 10.83 -0.97
N GLY A 132 12.95 10.64 -2.21
CA GLY A 132 14.03 9.70 -2.53
C GLY A 132 13.59 8.24 -2.75
N HIS A 133 12.35 7.86 -2.41
CA HIS A 133 11.84 6.50 -2.53
C HIS A 133 11.61 6.09 -3.99
N ASN A 134 12.35 5.09 -4.48
CA ASN A 134 12.35 4.69 -5.90
C ASN A 134 10.99 4.18 -6.40
N GLY A 135 10.22 3.49 -5.57
CA GLY A 135 8.88 3.04 -5.92
C GLY A 135 7.88 4.18 -6.10
N LEU A 136 7.84 5.14 -5.17
CA LEU A 136 7.04 6.35 -5.34
C LEU A 136 7.47 7.17 -6.56
N LYS A 137 8.78 7.30 -6.83
CA LYS A 137 9.28 7.93 -8.08
C LYS A 137 8.72 7.23 -9.32
N SER A 138 8.76 5.90 -9.34
CA SER A 138 8.23 5.07 -10.43
C SER A 138 6.72 5.29 -10.64
N ILE A 139 5.94 5.28 -9.57
CA ILE A 139 4.49 5.52 -9.62
C ILE A 139 4.18 6.93 -10.14
N MET A 140 4.85 7.95 -9.59
CA MET A 140 4.66 9.34 -10.02
C MET A 140 5.05 9.55 -11.50
N ALA A 141 6.09 8.87 -11.99
CA ALA A 141 6.46 8.93 -13.40
C ALA A 141 5.41 8.25 -14.30
N ALA A 142 4.85 7.11 -13.87
CA ALA A 142 3.84 6.39 -14.64
C ALA A 142 2.45 7.07 -14.62
N MET A 143 2.16 7.79 -13.53
CA MET A 143 0.87 8.39 -13.22
C MET A 143 1.02 9.83 -12.65
N PRO A 144 1.53 10.79 -13.45
CA PRO A 144 1.91 12.13 -12.94
C PRO A 144 0.76 12.95 -12.37
N GLN A 145 -0.46 12.74 -12.88
CA GLN A 145 -1.65 13.51 -12.49
C GLN A 145 -2.65 12.70 -11.65
N ALA A 146 -2.32 11.46 -11.30
CA ALA A 146 -3.25 10.63 -10.56
C ALA A 146 -3.22 10.98 -9.06
N PRO A 147 -4.36 11.36 -8.46
CA PRO A 147 -4.45 11.48 -7.01
C PRO A 147 -4.39 10.08 -6.39
N PHE A 148 -3.41 9.84 -5.52
CA PHE A 148 -3.36 8.62 -4.71
C PHE A 148 -2.96 8.98 -3.28
N ALA A 149 -3.63 8.34 -2.32
CA ALA A 149 -3.24 8.43 -0.92
C ALA A 149 -1.98 7.61 -0.68
N ARG A 150 -1.11 8.07 0.20
CA ARG A 150 0.11 7.38 0.58
C ARG A 150 0.03 7.03 2.06
N ILE A 151 0.21 5.76 2.38
CA ILE A 151 0.37 5.28 3.75
C ILE A 151 1.83 4.86 3.93
N GLY A 152 2.59 5.68 4.65
CA GLY A 152 3.99 5.41 4.95
C GLY A 152 4.09 4.60 6.24
N ILE A 153 4.79 3.47 6.17
CA ILE A 153 5.11 2.63 7.32
C ILE A 153 6.53 2.95 7.75
N GLY A 154 6.67 3.57 8.92
CA GLY A 154 7.96 3.98 9.43
C GLY A 154 8.90 2.80 9.59
N ILE A 155 10.09 2.92 8.99
CA ILE A 155 11.17 1.93 9.13
C ILE A 155 12.37 2.50 9.89
N GLY A 156 12.39 3.82 10.12
CA GLY A 156 13.54 4.53 10.64
C GLY A 156 14.60 4.81 9.57
N ARG A 157 15.66 5.49 10.00
CA ARG A 157 16.76 5.93 9.13
C ARG A 157 18.10 5.51 9.73
N PRO A 158 19.07 5.04 8.92
CA PRO A 158 20.43 4.83 9.40
C PRO A 158 21.10 6.17 9.74
N GLU A 159 22.13 6.14 10.58
CA GLU A 159 22.90 7.34 10.96
C GLU A 159 23.52 8.03 9.75
N SER A 160 24.13 7.26 8.84
CA SER A 160 24.64 7.79 7.57
C SER A 160 23.49 8.11 6.63
N ARG A 161 23.49 9.34 6.11
CA ARG A 161 22.54 9.80 5.09
C ARG A 161 23.00 9.55 3.66
N GLU A 162 24.15 8.91 3.47
CA GLU A 162 24.68 8.58 2.15
C GLU A 162 23.77 7.57 1.44
N SER A 163 23.56 7.77 0.14
CA SER A 163 22.65 6.94 -0.66
C SER A 163 22.96 5.45 -0.58
N ASN A 164 24.24 5.07 -0.55
CA ASN A 164 24.66 3.67 -0.45
C ASN A 164 24.35 3.06 0.92
N ALA A 165 24.50 3.83 2.00
CA ALA A 165 24.17 3.38 3.34
C ALA A 165 22.65 3.18 3.49
N VAL A 166 21.86 4.13 2.98
CA VAL A 166 20.39 4.02 2.97
C VAL A 166 19.93 2.83 2.13
N ALA A 167 20.50 2.62 0.94
CA ALA A 167 20.16 1.48 0.10
C ALA A 167 20.44 0.13 0.80
N ARG A 168 21.60 0.00 1.45
CA ARG A 168 21.94 -1.19 2.25
C ARG A 168 21.00 -1.39 3.42
N TYR A 169 20.64 -0.30 4.11
CA TYR A 169 19.71 -0.32 5.24
C TYR A 169 18.33 -0.85 4.83
N VAL A 170 17.71 -0.27 3.80
CA VAL A 170 16.35 -0.68 3.39
C VAL A 170 16.32 -2.11 2.84
N LEU A 171 17.41 -2.58 2.25
CA LEU A 171 17.56 -3.96 1.79
C LEU A 171 17.90 -4.95 2.92
N GLY A 172 18.17 -4.46 4.13
CA GLY A 172 18.36 -5.28 5.31
C GLY A 172 17.10 -6.05 5.70
N LYS A 173 17.27 -7.32 6.12
CA LYS A 173 16.18 -8.14 6.65
C LYS A 173 15.72 -7.57 8.00
N MET A 174 14.41 -7.47 8.16
CA MET A 174 13.78 -7.08 9.42
C MET A 174 14.06 -8.14 10.49
N ARG A 175 14.52 -7.69 11.65
CA ARG A 175 14.63 -8.48 12.88
C ARG A 175 13.23 -8.87 13.38
N PRO A 176 13.09 -9.93 14.19
CA PRO A 176 11.80 -10.35 14.72
C PRO A 176 10.99 -9.21 15.38
N ALA A 177 11.65 -8.42 16.24
CA ALA A 177 11.02 -7.28 16.91
C ALA A 177 10.56 -6.18 15.92
N GLU A 178 11.27 -6.01 14.79
CA GLU A 178 10.87 -5.04 13.77
C GLU A 178 9.65 -5.51 13.01
N ARG A 179 9.59 -6.80 12.67
CA ARG A 179 8.41 -7.41 12.04
C ARG A 179 7.19 -7.33 12.95
N GLU A 180 7.37 -7.60 14.23
CA GLU A 180 6.27 -7.49 15.22
C GLU A 180 5.78 -6.04 15.34
N ARG A 181 6.70 -5.07 15.42
CA ARG A 181 6.34 -3.64 15.49
C ARG A 181 5.59 -3.17 14.25
N ILE A 182 6.02 -3.59 13.07
CA ILE A 182 5.37 -3.29 11.79
C ILE A 182 4.03 -4.02 11.69
N GLY A 183 3.94 -5.29 12.08
CA GLY A 183 2.68 -6.03 12.13
C GLY A 183 1.66 -5.39 13.09
N GLY A 184 2.14 -4.84 14.22
CA GLY A 184 1.32 -4.10 15.18
C GLY A 184 0.73 -2.80 14.63
N SER A 185 1.28 -2.24 13.54
CA SER A 185 0.76 -1.02 12.92
C SER A 185 -0.53 -1.24 12.13
N VAL A 186 -0.95 -2.50 11.92
CA VAL A 186 -2.12 -2.86 11.09
C VAL A 186 -3.42 -2.26 11.63
N ALA A 187 -3.60 -2.23 12.95
CA ALA A 187 -4.79 -1.64 13.56
C ALA A 187 -4.91 -0.14 13.20
N GLU A 188 -3.80 0.59 13.26
CA GLU A 188 -3.78 1.99 12.83
C GLU A 188 -4.02 2.11 11.32
N VAL A 189 -3.38 1.27 10.50
CA VAL A 189 -3.61 1.27 9.05
C VAL A 189 -5.09 1.06 8.70
N VAL A 190 -5.77 0.13 9.36
CA VAL A 190 -7.22 -0.08 9.21
C VAL A 190 -7.97 1.22 9.53
N GLN A 191 -7.67 1.88 10.64
CA GLN A 191 -8.31 3.16 11.00
C GLN A 191 -8.08 4.23 9.93
N ARG A 192 -6.87 4.34 9.39
CA ARG A 192 -6.53 5.28 8.32
C ARG A 192 -7.27 4.96 7.01
N LEU A 193 -7.37 3.69 6.64
CA LEU A 193 -8.15 3.26 5.47
C LEU A 193 -9.64 3.57 5.65
N ARG A 194 -10.20 3.35 6.85
CA ARG A 194 -11.58 3.73 7.20
C ARG A 194 -11.82 5.24 7.16
N GLN A 195 -10.80 6.07 7.39
CA GLN A 195 -10.91 7.52 7.15
C GLN A 195 -10.93 7.80 5.64
N LEU A 196 -10.04 7.16 4.88
CA LEU A 196 -9.94 7.35 3.43
C LEU A 196 -11.20 6.88 2.66
N GLU A 197 -11.96 5.91 3.16
CA GLU A 197 -13.21 5.50 2.52
C GLU A 197 -14.39 6.44 2.80
N ARG A 198 -14.29 7.32 3.82
CA ARG A 198 -15.40 8.21 4.24
C ARG A 198 -15.34 9.62 3.67
N GLY A 199 -14.28 9.95 2.94
CA GLY A 199 -14.05 11.29 2.37
C GLY A 199 -12.86 11.95 3.00
#